data_AF-Q3B6V2-F1
#
_entry.id   AF-Q3B6V2-F1
#
_cell.length_a   1.000
_cell.length_b   1.000
_cell.length_c   1.000
_cell.angle_alpha   90.00
_cell.angle_beta   90.00
_cell.angle_gamma   90.00
#
_symmetry.space_group_name_H-M   'P 1'
#
loop_
_entity.id
_entity.type
_entity.pdbx_description
1 polymer ?
#
loop_
_entity_poly.entity_id
_entity_poly.type
_entity_poly.pdbx_seq_one_letter_code
_entity_poly.pdbx_strand_id
1 'polypeptide(L)'
;MMVCNPQHPIPPPSLRRDMDNRKTMYEELIARITRAVDASEKWAENGWAVTFGPRGEEVLNLKSAEALGRAISFRREAINYWKQAQLTGQDAAASGRKALRALEAGDEPAAMNALYFCRYIEAPFAQQANTWSPLYDSLSAKTACCC
;
A
#
# COMPACT_ATOMS: atom_id res chain seq x y z
N MET A 1 -53.29 5.06 21.47
CA MET A 1 -51.90 4.68 21.80
C MET A 1 -50.98 5.63 21.04
N MET A 2 -50.31 6.54 21.74
CA MET A 2 -49.37 7.50 21.13
C MET A 2 -48.05 6.77 20.82
N VAL A 3 -47.60 6.89 19.58
CA VAL A 3 -46.30 6.41 19.12
C VAL A 3 -45.27 7.47 19.53
N CYS A 4 -44.41 7.16 20.49
CA CYS A 4 -43.26 8.00 20.81
C CYS A 4 -42.28 7.92 19.63
N ASN A 5 -42.26 8.98 18.81
CA ASN A 5 -41.23 9.19 17.80
C ASN A 5 -39.92 9.57 18.52
N PRO A 6 -38.82 8.80 18.43
CA PRO A 6 -37.56 9.24 18.99
C PRO A 6 -37.00 10.30 18.04
N GLN A 7 -37.18 11.58 18.39
CA GLN A 7 -36.37 12.64 17.81
C GLN A 7 -34.90 12.36 18.13
N HIS A 8 -34.19 11.76 17.17
CA HIS A 8 -32.73 11.80 17.20
C HIS A 8 -32.31 13.27 17.11
N PRO A 9 -31.61 13.82 18.12
CA PRO A 9 -31.21 15.21 18.12
C PRO A 9 -30.27 15.45 16.95
N ILE A 10 -30.59 16.44 16.11
CA ILE A 10 -29.74 16.79 14.97
C ILE A 10 -28.44 17.38 15.53
N PRO A 11 -27.26 16.82 15.20
CA PRO A 11 -26.00 17.25 15.81
C PRO A 11 -25.68 18.74 15.54
N PRO A 12 -24.91 19.40 16.42
CA PRO A 12 -24.53 20.79 16.23
C PRO A 12 -23.66 20.97 14.96
N PRO A 13 -23.67 22.16 14.32
CA PRO A 13 -22.94 22.40 13.07
C PRO A 13 -21.43 22.10 13.12
N SER A 14 -20.79 22.31 14.28
CA SER A 14 -19.38 21.96 14.49
C SER A 14 -19.14 20.46 14.37
N LEU A 15 -19.93 19.65 15.09
CA LEU A 15 -19.84 18.20 15.04
C LEU A 15 -20.12 17.65 13.63
N ARG A 16 -21.05 18.26 12.89
CA ARG A 16 -21.31 17.87 11.49
C ARG A 16 -20.12 18.14 10.59
N ARG A 17 -19.51 19.32 10.71
CA ARG A 17 -18.31 19.68 9.95
C ARG A 17 -17.14 18.72 10.27
N ASP A 18 -16.98 18.33 11.52
CA ASP A 18 -15.95 17.37 11.94
C ASP A 18 -16.23 15.95 11.42
N MET A 19 -17.50 15.54 11.34
CA MET A 19 -17.89 14.26 10.72
C MET A 19 -17.64 14.25 9.21
N ASP A 20 -18.00 15.33 8.51
CA ASP A 20 -17.78 15.46 7.06
C ASP A 20 -16.28 15.49 6.73
N ASN A 21 -15.47 16.22 7.51
CA ASN A 21 -14.02 16.27 7.33
C ASN A 21 -13.36 14.89 7.52
N ARG A 22 -13.79 14.12 8.53
CA ARG A 22 -13.29 12.75 8.74
C ARG A 22 -13.68 11.83 7.60
N LYS A 23 -14.90 11.96 7.08
CA LYS A 23 -15.37 11.16 5.95
C LYS A 23 -14.53 11.40 4.69
N THR A 24 -14.31 12.65 4.32
CA THR A 24 -13.47 13.02 3.17
C THR A 24 -12.04 12.49 3.32
N MET A 25 -11.48 12.57 4.53
CA MET A 25 -10.14 12.04 4.81
C MET A 25 -10.05 10.52 4.64
N TYR A 26 -11.07 9.77 5.06
CA TYR A 26 -11.13 8.33 4.85
C TYR A 26 -11.27 7.94 3.39
N GLU A 27 -12.09 8.66 2.63
CA GLU A 27 -12.25 8.44 1.19
C GLU A 27 -10.93 8.67 0.44
N GLU A 28 -10.20 9.74 0.78
CA GLU A 28 -8.87 10.01 0.23
C GLU A 28 -7.86 8.91 0.59
N LEU A 29 -7.89 8.43 1.84
CA LEU A 29 -7.01 7.37 2.31
C LEU A 29 -7.31 6.05 1.58
N ILE A 30 -8.57 5.66 1.49
CA ILE A 30 -9.03 4.47 0.76
C ILE A 30 -8.56 4.53 -0.69
N ALA A 31 -8.72 5.68 -1.35
CA ALA A 31 -8.26 5.87 -2.74
C ALA A 31 -6.73 5.74 -2.86
N ARG A 32 -5.96 6.27 -1.91
CA ARG A 32 -4.50 6.14 -1.88
C ARG A 32 -4.05 4.69 -1.65
N ILE A 33 -4.69 3.98 -0.72
CA ILE A 33 -4.39 2.57 -0.44
C ILE A 33 -4.74 1.69 -1.64
N THR A 34 -5.87 1.94 -2.30
CA THR A 34 -6.26 1.21 -3.52
C THR A 34 -5.20 1.34 -4.60
N ARG A 35 -4.72 2.56 -4.87
CA ARG A 35 -3.62 2.78 -5.82
C ARG A 35 -2.33 2.05 -5.42
N ALA A 36 -2.01 2.00 -4.13
CA ALA A 36 -0.84 1.28 -3.63
C ALA A 36 -0.97 -0.24 -3.77
N VAL A 37 -2.16 -0.80 -3.55
CA VAL A 37 -2.47 -2.21 -3.84
C VAL A 37 -2.17 -2.49 -5.32
N ASP A 38 -2.79 -1.73 -6.23
CA ASP A 38 -2.61 -1.92 -7.67
C ASP A 38 -1.15 -1.77 -8.13
N ALA A 39 -0.42 -0.82 -7.54
CA ALA A 39 0.99 -0.60 -7.84
C ALA A 39 1.86 -1.78 -7.37
N SER A 40 1.62 -2.27 -6.14
CA SER A 40 2.40 -3.38 -5.56
C SER A 40 2.20 -4.71 -6.29
N GLU A 41 1.00 -5.00 -6.79
CA GLU A 41 0.76 -6.19 -7.61
C GLU A 41 1.54 -6.18 -8.93
N LYS A 42 1.93 -5.00 -9.39
CA LYS A 42 2.62 -4.76 -10.67
C LYS A 42 4.09 -4.45 -10.52
N TRP A 43 4.68 -4.57 -9.32
CA TRP A 43 6.11 -4.28 -9.11
C TRP A 43 7.02 -5.02 -10.09
N ALA A 44 6.80 -6.32 -10.30
CA ALA A 44 7.63 -7.10 -11.22
C ALA A 44 7.36 -6.82 -12.70
N GLU A 45 6.21 -6.22 -13.04
CA GLU A 45 5.82 -5.87 -14.40
C GLU A 45 6.35 -4.48 -14.78
N ASN A 46 6.03 -3.47 -13.96
CA ASN A 46 6.47 -2.10 -14.15
C ASN A 46 7.97 -1.97 -13.91
N GLY A 47 8.43 -2.60 -12.82
CA GLY A 47 9.80 -2.66 -12.41
C GLY A 47 10.47 -1.30 -12.19
N TRP A 48 11.79 -1.34 -12.12
CA TRP A 48 12.68 -0.24 -11.84
C TRP A 48 14.10 -0.63 -12.27
N ALA A 49 14.99 0.35 -12.40
CA ALA A 49 16.37 0.09 -12.78
C ALA A 49 17.10 -0.69 -11.68
N VAL A 50 17.56 -1.89 -12.01
CA VAL A 50 18.43 -2.73 -11.18
C VAL A 50 19.53 -3.29 -12.06
N THR A 51 20.76 -3.24 -11.57
CA THR A 51 21.93 -3.71 -12.31
C THR A 51 22.36 -5.10 -11.83
N PHE A 52 22.79 -5.94 -12.77
CA PHE A 52 23.20 -7.32 -12.52
C PHE A 52 24.55 -7.65 -13.17
N GLY A 53 25.24 -8.62 -12.58
CA GLY A 53 26.51 -9.12 -13.09
C GLY A 53 27.68 -8.14 -12.97
N PRO A 54 28.88 -8.55 -13.42
CA PRO A 54 30.13 -7.82 -13.16
C PRO A 54 30.27 -6.50 -13.94
N ARG A 55 29.44 -6.30 -14.98
CA ARG A 55 29.44 -5.08 -15.80
C ARG A 55 28.29 -4.13 -15.46
N GLY A 56 27.45 -4.48 -14.48
CA GLY A 56 26.31 -3.67 -14.07
C GLY A 56 25.25 -3.54 -15.18
N GLU A 57 24.84 -4.65 -15.78
CA GLU A 57 23.83 -4.63 -16.84
C GLU A 57 22.45 -4.38 -16.26
N GLU A 58 21.77 -3.36 -16.76
CA GLU A 58 20.44 -2.96 -16.28
C GLU A 58 19.36 -3.92 -16.76
N VAL A 59 18.52 -4.38 -15.84
CA VAL A 59 17.35 -5.21 -16.13
C VAL A 59 16.15 -4.60 -15.42
N LEU A 60 15.22 -4.08 -16.22
CA LEU A 60 14.15 -3.21 -15.73
C LEU A 60 12.97 -3.92 -15.06
N ASN A 61 12.68 -5.17 -15.42
CA ASN A 61 11.51 -5.91 -14.94
C ASN A 61 11.64 -7.42 -15.21
N LEU A 62 10.66 -8.20 -14.75
CA LEU A 62 10.65 -9.65 -14.91
C LEU A 62 10.72 -10.08 -16.38
N LYS A 63 9.96 -9.41 -17.25
CA LYS A 63 9.92 -9.72 -18.69
C LYS A 63 11.31 -9.57 -19.33
N SER A 64 12.03 -8.49 -19.02
CA SER A 64 13.39 -8.27 -19.49
C SER A 64 14.36 -9.30 -18.94
N ALA A 65 14.22 -9.71 -17.67
CA ALA A 65 15.04 -10.75 -17.06
C ALA A 65 14.85 -12.12 -17.72
N GLU A 66 13.60 -12.48 -18.04
CA GLU A 66 13.26 -13.74 -18.70
C GLU A 66 13.76 -13.80 -20.15
N ALA A 67 13.78 -12.65 -20.83
CA ALA A 67 14.28 -12.48 -22.20
C ALA A 67 15.81 -12.57 -22.33
N LEU A 68 16.57 -12.49 -21.22
CA LEU A 68 18.01 -12.67 -21.25
C LEU A 68 18.39 -14.03 -21.86
N GLY A 69 19.44 -14.03 -22.68
CA GLY A 69 19.97 -15.24 -23.30
C GLY A 69 20.42 -16.28 -22.27
N ARG A 70 20.25 -17.57 -22.57
CA ARG A 70 20.57 -18.67 -21.63
C ARG A 70 22.04 -18.70 -21.18
N ALA A 71 22.95 -18.15 -21.98
CA ALA A 71 24.38 -18.07 -21.69
C ALA A 71 24.76 -16.89 -20.77
N ILE A 72 23.84 -15.98 -20.48
CA ILE A 72 24.08 -14.84 -19.59
C ILE A 72 24.20 -15.36 -18.14
N SER A 73 25.38 -15.18 -17.55
CA SER A 73 25.72 -15.75 -16.23
C SER A 73 24.83 -15.24 -15.10
N PHE A 74 24.41 -13.98 -15.14
CA PHE A 74 23.54 -13.35 -14.13
C PHE A 74 22.03 -13.54 -14.40
N ARG A 75 21.64 -14.24 -15.46
CA ARG A 75 20.22 -14.40 -15.83
C ARG A 75 19.37 -14.96 -14.69
N ARG A 76 19.89 -15.98 -14.00
CA ARG A 76 19.16 -16.64 -12.91
C ARG A 76 18.96 -15.68 -11.73
N GLU A 77 19.96 -14.87 -11.42
CA GLU A 77 19.90 -13.85 -10.38
C GLU A 77 18.84 -12.79 -10.71
N ALA A 78 18.86 -12.25 -11.93
CA ALA A 78 17.88 -11.27 -12.38
C ALA A 78 16.44 -11.81 -12.33
N ILE A 79 16.21 -13.04 -12.81
CA ILE A 79 14.88 -13.68 -12.75
C ILE A 79 14.44 -13.88 -11.29
N ASN A 80 15.35 -14.33 -10.42
CA ASN A 80 15.02 -14.56 -9.02
C ASN A 80 14.65 -13.26 -8.31
N TYR A 81 15.40 -12.19 -8.53
CA TYR A 81 15.11 -10.86 -7.99
C TYR A 81 13.69 -10.41 -8.35
N TRP A 82 13.35 -10.46 -9.64
CA TRP A 82 12.04 -10.00 -10.11
C TRP A 82 10.89 -10.92 -9.66
N LYS A 83 11.12 -12.22 -9.53
CA LYS A 83 10.14 -13.13 -8.91
C LYS A 83 9.94 -12.85 -7.42
N GLN A 84 11.00 -12.49 -6.69
CA GLN A 84 10.87 -12.05 -5.31
C GLN A 84 10.07 -10.75 -5.24
N ALA A 85 10.37 -9.75 -6.08
CA ALA A 85 9.60 -8.52 -6.17
C ALA A 85 8.11 -8.79 -6.47
N GLN A 86 7.80 -9.76 -7.32
CA GLN A 86 6.42 -10.18 -7.61
C GLN A 86 5.71 -10.73 -6.37
N LEU A 87 6.32 -11.72 -5.72
CA LEU A 87 5.74 -12.38 -4.54
C LEU A 87 5.56 -11.39 -3.38
N THR A 88 6.59 -10.59 -3.11
CA THR A 88 6.55 -9.55 -2.07
C THR A 88 5.51 -8.48 -2.37
N GLY A 89 5.39 -8.06 -3.64
CA GLY A 89 4.35 -7.12 -4.07
C GLY A 89 2.94 -7.67 -3.85
N GLN A 90 2.72 -8.96 -4.16
CA GLN A 90 1.44 -9.65 -3.89
C GLN A 90 1.12 -9.76 -2.39
N ASP A 91 2.11 -10.05 -1.55
CA ASP A 91 1.94 -10.11 -0.10
C ASP A 91 1.61 -8.73 0.48
N ALA A 92 2.30 -7.68 0.01
CA ALA A 92 2.01 -6.30 0.40
C ALA A 92 0.60 -5.88 -0.03
N ALA A 93 0.20 -6.18 -1.27
CA ALA A 93 -1.15 -5.96 -1.78
C ALA A 93 -2.22 -6.67 -0.94
N ALA A 94 -1.97 -7.93 -0.55
CA ALA A 94 -2.87 -8.69 0.29
C ALA A 94 -3.07 -8.05 1.67
N SER A 95 -2.00 -7.49 2.26
CA SER A 95 -2.10 -6.70 3.49
C SER A 95 -2.83 -5.37 3.26
N GLY A 96 -2.59 -4.68 2.14
CA GLY A 96 -3.31 -3.46 1.77
C GLY A 96 -4.83 -3.67 1.66
N ARG A 97 -5.26 -4.81 1.08
CA ARG A 97 -6.68 -5.21 1.07
C ARG A 97 -7.26 -5.50 2.45
N LYS A 98 -6.45 -5.85 3.45
CA LYS A 98 -6.91 -5.94 4.84
C LYS A 98 -7.11 -4.54 5.43
N ALA A 99 -6.22 -3.59 5.11
CA ALA A 99 -6.38 -2.20 5.53
C ALA A 99 -7.67 -1.58 4.96
N LEU A 100 -7.96 -1.80 3.67
CA LEU A 100 -9.21 -1.33 3.05
C LEU A 100 -10.45 -1.84 3.78
N ARG A 101 -10.53 -3.16 4.02
CA ARG A 101 -11.66 -3.78 4.74
C ARG A 101 -11.80 -3.27 6.17
N ALA A 102 -10.69 -3.02 6.86
CA ALA A 102 -10.71 -2.44 8.20
C ALA A 102 -11.24 -1.00 8.21
N LEU A 103 -10.82 -0.17 7.24
CA LEU A 103 -11.34 1.20 7.10
C LEU A 103 -12.83 1.23 6.77
N GLU A 104 -13.30 0.35 5.88
CA GLU A 104 -14.73 0.20 5.56
C GLU A 104 -15.55 -0.22 6.79
N ALA A 105 -14.97 -1.00 7.71
CA ALA A 105 -15.57 -1.40 8.97
C ALA A 105 -15.42 -0.37 10.10
N GLY A 106 -14.69 0.73 9.88
CA GLY A 106 -14.37 1.73 10.91
C GLY A 106 -13.35 1.28 11.96
N ASP A 107 -12.58 0.22 11.68
CA ASP A 107 -11.52 -0.31 12.55
C ASP A 107 -10.16 0.33 12.22
N GLU A 108 -9.95 1.54 12.74
CA GLU A 108 -8.72 2.31 12.52
C GLU A 108 -7.45 1.58 13.03
N PRO A 109 -7.44 0.96 14.23
CA PRO A 109 -6.28 0.21 14.70
C PRO A 109 -5.90 -0.97 13.79
N ALA A 110 -6.88 -1.75 13.30
CA ALA A 110 -6.60 -2.84 12.38
C ALA A 110 -6.09 -2.34 11.02
N ALA A 111 -6.62 -1.21 10.52
CA ALA A 111 -6.12 -0.58 9.32
C ALA A 111 -4.65 -0.16 9.48
N MET A 112 -4.29 0.43 10.62
CA MET A 112 -2.93 0.86 10.89
C MET A 112 -1.94 -0.29 10.99
N ASN A 113 -2.32 -1.38 11.67
CA ASN A 113 -1.51 -2.59 11.72
C ASN A 113 -1.30 -3.18 10.33
N ALA A 114 -2.34 -3.24 9.50
CA ALA A 114 -2.24 -3.74 8.14
C ALA A 114 -1.31 -2.88 7.25
N LEU A 115 -1.33 -1.55 7.41
CA LEU A 115 -0.42 -0.64 6.71
C LEU A 115 1.02 -0.74 7.19
N TYR A 116 1.25 -0.94 8.49
CA TYR A 116 2.57 -1.26 9.02
C TYR A 116 3.13 -2.52 8.37
N PHE A 117 2.33 -3.59 8.25
CA PHE A 117 2.75 -4.81 7.56
C PHE A 117 3.10 -4.56 6.09
N CYS A 118 2.34 -3.71 5.37
CA CYS A 118 2.68 -3.38 3.99
C CYS A 118 4.08 -2.75 3.90
N ARG A 119 4.39 -1.79 4.78
CA ARG A 119 5.72 -1.16 4.87
C ARG A 119 6.81 -2.17 5.23
N TYR A 120 6.53 -3.07 6.18
CA TYR A 120 7.48 -4.10 6.59
C TYR A 120 7.80 -5.07 5.45
N ILE A 121 6.78 -5.51 4.70
CA ILE A 121 6.92 -6.37 3.52
C ILE A 121 7.69 -5.65 2.41
N GLU A 122 7.44 -4.35 2.21
CA GLU A 122 8.15 -3.52 1.24
C GLU A 122 9.64 -3.31 1.57
N ALA A 123 10.06 -3.46 2.83
CA ALA A 123 11.39 -3.08 3.31
C ALA A 123 12.58 -3.52 2.41
N PRO A 124 12.60 -4.75 1.83
CA PRO A 124 13.68 -5.17 0.93
C PRO A 124 13.78 -4.35 -0.37
N PHE A 125 12.70 -3.71 -0.79
CA PHE A 125 12.57 -2.95 -2.05
C PHE A 125 12.22 -1.48 -1.81
N ALA A 126 12.19 -1.01 -0.56
CA ALA A 126 11.63 0.30 -0.20
C ALA A 126 12.33 1.47 -0.90
N GLN A 127 13.63 1.35 -1.19
CA GLN A 127 14.38 2.37 -1.92
C GLN A 127 13.89 2.56 -3.36
N GLN A 128 13.39 1.50 -3.99
CA GLN A 128 12.96 1.52 -5.38
C GLN A 128 11.43 1.62 -5.51
N ALA A 129 10.70 0.81 -4.76
CA ALA A 129 9.25 0.70 -4.86
C ALA A 129 8.51 1.89 -4.23
N ASN A 130 8.95 2.37 -3.06
CA ASN A 130 8.43 3.53 -2.32
C ASN A 130 6.89 3.72 -2.37
N THR A 131 6.16 2.62 -2.28
CA THR A 131 4.70 2.52 -2.44
C THR A 131 3.99 2.67 -1.10
N TRP A 132 4.47 1.98 -0.06
CA TRP A 132 3.75 1.86 1.23
C TRP A 132 4.31 2.76 2.32
N SER A 133 5.62 2.99 2.34
CA SER A 133 6.27 3.82 3.36
C SER A 133 5.67 5.24 3.48
N PRO A 134 5.45 5.99 2.37
CA PRO A 134 4.83 7.32 2.46
C PRO A 134 3.39 7.31 2.97
N LEU A 135 2.64 6.23 2.75
CA LEU A 135 1.28 6.09 3.25
C LEU A 135 1.27 5.93 4.76
N TYR A 136 2.08 5.00 5.26
CA TYR A 136 2.22 4.74 6.68
C TYR A 136 2.69 6.00 7.43
N ASP A 137 3.76 6.64 6.97
CA ASP A 137 4.31 7.83 7.64
C ASP A 137 3.28 8.98 7.68
N SER A 138 2.49 9.16 6.61
CA SER A 138 1.43 10.18 6.57
C SER A 138 0.30 9.94 7.57
N LEU A 139 0.06 8.70 7.98
CA LEU A 139 -0.96 8.36 8.96
C LEU A 139 -0.40 8.39 10.38
N SER A 140 0.79 7.84 10.57
CA SER A 140 1.46 7.85 11.87
C SER A 140 1.66 9.28 12.39
N ALA A 141 2.06 10.21 11.50
CA ALA A 141 2.20 11.63 11.85
C ALA A 141 0.87 12.27 12.30
N LYS A 142 -0.26 11.87 11.70
CA LYS A 142 -1.59 12.36 12.07
C LYS A 142 -2.03 11.81 13.43
N THR A 143 -1.81 10.53 13.70
CA THR A 143 -2.11 9.92 15.01
C THR A 143 -1.25 10.49 16.13
N ALA A 144 0.02 10.85 15.86
CA ALA A 144 0.91 11.43 16.85
C ALA A 144 0.58 12.90 17.20
N CYS A 145 -0.03 13.64 16.27
CA CYS A 145 -0.39 15.05 16.47
C CYS A 145 -1.68 15.24 17.30
N CYS A 146 -2.43 14.14 17.54
CA CYS A 146 -3.64 14.13 18.36
C CYS A 146 -3.41 13.73 19.83
N CYS A 147 -2.15 13.58 20.26
CA CYS A 147 -1.76 13.28 21.64
C CYS A 147 -1.23 14.52 22.37
#